data_AF-A0AAE1ZIZ8-F1
#
_entry.id   AF-A0AAE1ZIZ8-F1
#
_cell.length_a   1.000
_cell.length_b   1.000
_cell.length_c   1.000
_cell.angle_alpha   90.00
_cell.angle_beta   90.00
_cell.angle_gamma   90.00
#
_symmetry.space_group_name_H-M   'P 1'
#
loop_
_entity.id
_entity.type
_entity.pdbx_description
1 polymer ?
#
loop_
_entity_poly.entity_id
_entity_poly.type
_entity_poly.pdbx_seq_one_letter_code
_entity_poly.pdbx_strand_id
1 'polypeptide(L)'
;MQMYAYIEYITIIISYSLLLICDLMQSLLQILLLCILSCILIFNGCYADSHGEKLSKSEFDVCVQECGNQYEECSKAIRELWKNFQKNKKQIMKVMNSCCLRGQSDHSQPSTLSFATCVRDRCGAELWGCNIKKRHSGFLTDREIEYIKQKELRTKKKIQQ
;
A
#
# COMPACT_ATOMS: atom_id res chain seq x y z
N MET A 1 9.01 13.36 -81.17
CA MET A 1 9.36 12.12 -80.44
C MET A 1 10.26 12.36 -79.22
N GLN A 2 11.30 13.19 -79.29
CA GLN A 2 12.22 13.41 -78.14
C GLN A 2 11.55 13.98 -76.87
N MET A 3 10.52 14.83 -76.99
CA MET A 3 9.83 15.42 -75.84
C MET A 3 9.01 14.40 -75.03
N TYR A 4 8.49 13.35 -75.67
CA TYR A 4 7.69 12.31 -75.01
C TYR A 4 8.57 11.41 -74.12
N ALA A 5 9.73 11.00 -74.65
CA ALA A 5 10.72 10.22 -73.91
C ALA A 5 11.26 10.97 -72.67
N TYR A 6 11.39 12.30 -72.75
CA TYR A 6 11.81 13.13 -71.62
C TYR A 6 10.75 13.20 -70.51
N ILE A 7 9.47 13.30 -70.88
CA ILE A 7 8.35 13.30 -69.92
C ILE A 7 8.22 11.93 -69.23
N GLU A 8 8.36 10.83 -69.98
CA GLU A 8 8.36 9.49 -69.40
C GLU A 8 9.54 9.29 -68.43
N TYR A 9 10.73 9.74 -68.81
CA TYR A 9 11.92 9.66 -67.95
C TYR A 9 11.77 10.45 -66.65
N ILE A 10 11.26 11.68 -66.71
CA ILE A 10 10.98 12.48 -65.50
C ILE A 10 9.92 11.82 -64.62
N THR A 11 8.84 11.30 -65.23
CA THR A 11 7.76 10.64 -64.50
C THR A 11 8.27 9.40 -63.75
N ILE A 12 9.15 8.62 -64.38
CA ILE A 12 9.82 7.48 -63.77
C ILE A 12 10.68 7.94 -62.58
N ILE A 13 11.53 8.95 -62.73
CA ILE A 13 12.39 9.46 -61.64
C ILE A 13 11.58 9.94 -60.45
N ILE A 14 10.51 10.70 -60.70
CA ILE A 14 9.62 11.22 -59.64
C ILE A 14 8.95 10.04 -58.92
N SER A 15 8.50 9.03 -59.67
CA SER A 15 7.84 7.84 -59.10
C SER A 15 8.78 7.03 -58.21
N TYR A 16 10.02 6.76 -58.67
CA TYR A 16 11.04 6.10 -57.87
C TYR A 16 11.43 6.91 -56.63
N SER A 17 11.56 8.23 -56.76
CA SER A 17 11.91 9.12 -55.64
C SER A 17 10.81 9.14 -54.57
N LEU A 18 9.54 9.19 -54.98
CA LEU A 18 8.39 9.11 -54.07
C LEU A 18 8.31 7.76 -53.35
N LEU A 19 8.57 6.65 -54.07
CA LEU A 19 8.59 5.31 -53.48
C LEU A 19 9.66 5.21 -52.38
N LEU A 20 10.87 5.71 -52.67
CA LEU A 20 12.00 5.69 -51.73
C LEU A 20 11.71 6.51 -50.46
N ILE A 21 11.03 7.66 -50.59
CA ILE A 21 10.64 8.51 -49.47
C ILE A 21 9.58 7.82 -48.61
N CYS A 22 8.59 7.14 -49.22
CA CYS A 22 7.58 6.37 -48.50
C CYS A 22 8.20 5.23 -47.68
N ASP A 23 9.13 4.46 -48.26
CA ASP A 23 9.81 3.36 -47.56
C ASP A 23 10.67 3.87 -46.39
N LEU A 24 11.34 5.01 -46.56
CA LEU A 24 12.11 5.66 -45.51
C LEU A 24 11.20 6.15 -44.36
N MET A 25 10.08 6.78 -44.69
CA MET A 25 9.10 7.26 -43.71
C MET A 25 8.45 6.10 -42.94
N GLN A 26 8.15 4.99 -43.62
CA GLN A 26 7.58 3.80 -43.00
C GLN A 26 8.60 3.14 -42.04
N SER A 27 9.87 3.09 -42.43
CA SER A 27 10.95 2.56 -41.58
C SER A 27 11.15 3.42 -40.33
N LEU A 28 11.13 4.75 -40.47
CA LEU A 28 11.22 5.69 -39.35
C LEU A 28 10.03 5.54 -38.39
N LEU A 29 8.81 5.35 -38.91
CA LEU A 29 7.61 5.14 -38.11
C LEU A 29 7.68 3.82 -37.32
N GLN A 30 8.18 2.74 -37.94
CA GLN A 30 8.37 1.45 -37.26
C GLN A 30 9.41 1.53 -36.15
N ILE A 31 10.55 2.21 -36.39
CA ILE A 31 11.58 2.44 -35.37
C ILE A 31 11.00 3.23 -34.19
N LEU A 32 10.24 4.29 -34.46
CA LEU A 32 9.59 5.09 -33.41
C LEU A 32 8.61 4.26 -32.57
N LEU A 33 7.78 3.43 -33.21
CA LEU A 33 6.84 2.52 -32.53
C LEU A 33 7.57 1.52 -31.63
N LEU A 34 8.66 0.92 -32.11
CA LEU A 34 9.49 0.00 -31.34
C LEU A 34 10.17 0.70 -30.15
N CYS A 35 10.63 1.94 -30.32
CA CYS A 35 11.16 2.76 -29.25
C CYS A 35 10.10 3.06 -28.18
N ILE A 36 8.88 3.43 -28.58
CA ILE A 36 7.79 3.67 -27.62
C ILE A 36 7.43 2.38 -26.86
N LEU A 37 7.31 1.25 -27.56
CA LEU A 37 6.96 -0.03 -26.96
C LEU A 37 8.03 -0.50 -25.96
N SER A 38 9.30 -0.38 -26.32
CA SER A 38 10.42 -0.70 -25.43
C SER A 38 10.47 0.23 -24.22
N CYS A 39 10.25 1.54 -24.39
CA CYS A 39 10.11 2.47 -23.27
C CYS A 39 8.98 2.04 -22.32
N ILE A 40 7.78 1.73 -22.84
CA ILE A 40 6.65 1.28 -22.02
C ILE A 40 7.01 -0.01 -21.25
N LEU A 41 7.66 -0.98 -21.88
CA LEU A 41 8.05 -2.23 -21.22
C LEU A 41 9.11 -2.00 -20.12
N ILE A 42 10.10 -1.13 -20.36
CA ILE A 42 11.15 -0.80 -19.38
C ILE A 42 10.56 -0.03 -18.19
N PHE A 43 9.69 0.97 -18.43
CA PHE A 43 9.06 1.73 -17.36
C PHE A 43 8.14 0.86 -16.49
N ASN A 44 7.38 -0.07 -17.09
CA ASN A 44 6.56 -1.00 -16.31
C ASN A 44 7.38 -2.04 -15.53
N GLY A 45 8.57 -2.42 -16.02
CA GLY A 45 9.47 -3.35 -15.33
C GLY A 45 10.07 -2.79 -14.04
N CYS A 46 10.34 -1.47 -13.99
CA CYS A 46 10.90 -0.81 -12.80
C CYS A 46 9.86 -0.51 -11.69
N TYR A 47 8.57 -0.61 -12.00
CA TYR A 47 7.48 -0.46 -11.01
C TYR A 47 7.15 -1.77 -10.28
N ALA A 48 7.86 -2.87 -10.59
CA ALA A 48 7.81 -4.09 -9.80
C ALA A 48 8.48 -3.84 -8.45
N ASP A 49 7.66 -3.39 -7.51
CA ASP A 49 7.73 -3.54 -6.06
C ASP A 49 9.12 -3.89 -5.52
N SER A 50 9.83 -2.87 -5.03
CA SER A 50 10.97 -3.04 -4.15
C SER A 50 10.49 -3.53 -2.78
N HIS A 51 9.79 -4.66 -2.74
CA HIS A 51 9.72 -5.47 -1.53
C HIS A 51 11.15 -5.92 -1.29
N GLY A 52 11.81 -5.30 -0.31
CA GLY A 52 13.16 -5.65 0.11
C GLY A 52 13.33 -7.15 0.36
N GLU A 53 14.58 -7.57 0.55
CA GLU A 53 14.92 -8.95 0.82
C GLU A 53 13.97 -9.56 1.87
N LYS A 54 13.32 -10.67 1.52
CA LYS A 54 12.33 -11.30 2.40
C LYS A 54 13.03 -11.80 3.66
N LEU A 55 12.72 -11.18 4.78
CA LEU A 55 13.18 -11.60 6.10
C LEU A 55 12.84 -13.08 6.32
N SER A 56 13.76 -13.83 6.94
CA SER A 56 13.41 -15.13 7.51
C SER A 56 12.33 -14.96 8.57
N LYS A 57 11.63 -16.04 8.91
CA LYS A 57 10.58 -16.00 9.94
C LYS A 57 11.10 -15.42 11.27
N SER A 58 12.31 -15.81 11.70
CA SER A 58 12.87 -15.30 12.96
C SER A 58 13.19 -13.82 12.89
N GLU A 59 13.73 -13.33 11.77
CA GLU A 59 14.04 -11.90 11.60
C GLU A 59 12.76 -11.07 11.51
N PHE A 60 11.75 -11.59 10.82
CA PHE A 60 10.43 -10.97 10.77
C PHE A 60 9.80 -10.87 12.16
N ASP A 61 9.82 -11.96 12.94
CA ASP A 61 9.27 -11.99 14.30
C ASP A 61 9.98 -10.96 15.21
N VAL A 62 11.31 -10.83 15.11
CA VAL A 62 12.09 -9.81 15.83
C VAL A 62 11.73 -8.40 15.37
N CYS A 63 11.66 -8.16 14.05
CA CYS A 63 11.29 -6.86 13.50
C CYS A 63 9.90 -6.40 13.97
N VAL A 64 8.91 -7.30 13.91
CA VAL A 64 7.55 -7.03 14.38
C VAL A 64 7.54 -6.74 15.89
N GLN A 65 8.36 -7.44 16.68
CA GLN A 65 8.50 -7.18 18.10
C GLN A 65 9.07 -5.79 18.39
N GLU A 66 10.09 -5.35 17.65
CA GLU A 66 10.65 -4.00 17.77
C GLU A 66 9.61 -2.91 17.44
N CYS A 67 8.86 -3.08 16.35
CA CYS A 67 7.72 -2.21 16.04
C CYS A 67 6.64 -2.26 17.14
N GLY A 68 6.46 -3.41 17.78
CA GLY A 68 5.58 -3.60 18.94
C GLY A 68 5.99 -2.74 20.13
N ASN A 69 7.29 -2.60 20.40
CA ASN A 69 7.80 -1.73 21.45
C ASN A 69 7.49 -0.25 21.14
N GLN A 70 7.63 0.18 19.88
CA GLN A 70 7.23 1.53 19.44
C GLN A 70 5.73 1.78 19.68
N TYR A 71 4.88 0.79 19.39
CA TYR A 71 3.44 0.87 19.67
C TYR A 71 3.13 0.98 21.17
N GLU A 72 3.85 0.23 22.00
CA GLU A 72 3.71 0.29 23.45
C GLU A 72 4.07 1.68 23.99
N GLU A 73 5.18 2.26 23.52
CA GLU A 73 5.58 3.61 23.93
C GLU A 73 4.57 4.67 23.46
N CYS A 74 4.05 4.56 22.22
CA CYS A 74 2.99 5.46 21.73
C CYS A 74 1.72 5.40 22.60
N SER A 75 1.34 4.20 23.07
CA SER A 75 0.11 3.98 23.85
C SER A 75 0.28 4.16 25.37
N LYS A 76 1.50 4.44 25.84
CA LYS A 76 1.82 4.55 27.27
C LYS A 76 1.00 5.60 28.02
N ALA A 77 0.74 6.74 27.36
CA ALA A 77 -0.02 7.85 27.94
C ALA A 77 -1.47 7.51 28.31
N ILE A 78 -2.04 6.44 27.73
CA ILE A 78 -3.41 6.02 28.01
C ILE A 78 -3.51 4.87 29.01
N ARG A 79 -2.40 4.41 29.60
CA ARG A 79 -2.38 3.33 30.62
C ARG A 79 -3.38 3.60 31.76
N GLU A 80 -3.44 4.82 32.26
CA GLU A 80 -4.36 5.23 33.33
C GLU A 80 -5.83 5.22 32.90
N LEU A 81 -6.12 5.46 31.62
CA LEU A 81 -7.49 5.47 31.10
C LEU A 81 -8.14 4.09 31.17
N TRP A 82 -7.34 3.01 31.12
CA TRP A 82 -7.83 1.64 31.18
C TRP A 82 -8.49 1.28 32.52
N LYS A 83 -8.13 1.95 33.62
CA LYS A 83 -8.75 1.77 34.95
C LYS A 83 -10.25 2.05 34.91
N ASN A 84 -10.68 3.03 34.11
CA ASN A 84 -12.09 3.34 33.85
C ASN A 84 -12.42 3.15 32.37
N PHE A 85 -12.14 1.95 31.83
CA PHE A 85 -12.31 1.62 30.42
C PHE A 85 -13.69 2.04 29.85
N GLN A 86 -14.78 1.81 30.58
CA GLN A 86 -16.13 2.13 30.08
C GLN A 86 -16.32 3.63 29.81
N LYS A 87 -15.85 4.48 30.73
CA LYS A 87 -15.92 5.94 30.59
C LYS A 87 -15.00 6.43 29.47
N ASN A 88 -13.82 5.82 29.36
CA ASN A 88 -12.75 6.30 28.48
C ASN A 88 -12.65 5.55 27.15
N LYS A 89 -13.56 4.61 26.85
CA LYS A 89 -13.48 3.69 25.71
C LYS A 89 -13.21 4.43 24.39
N LYS A 90 -13.94 5.51 24.12
CA LYS A 90 -13.77 6.29 22.87
C LYS A 90 -12.35 6.87 22.76
N GLN A 91 -11.84 7.43 23.85
CA GLN A 91 -10.51 8.02 23.90
C GLN A 91 -9.41 6.96 23.75
N ILE A 92 -9.55 5.83 24.46
CA ILE A 92 -8.65 4.68 24.34
C ILE A 92 -8.60 4.20 22.89
N MET A 93 -9.76 3.93 22.28
CA MET A 93 -9.82 3.45 20.90
C MET A 93 -9.22 4.46 19.91
N LYS A 94 -9.46 5.76 20.11
CA LYS A 94 -8.88 6.82 19.27
C LYS A 94 -7.35 6.80 19.31
N VAL A 95 -6.76 6.76 20.51
CA VAL A 95 -5.31 6.76 20.67
C VAL A 95 -4.70 5.47 20.15
N MET A 96 -5.26 4.32 20.52
CA MET A 96 -4.76 3.02 20.06
C MET A 96 -4.81 2.90 18.53
N ASN A 97 -5.93 3.31 17.89
CA ASN A 97 -6.02 3.30 16.43
C ASN A 97 -4.99 4.25 15.78
N SER A 98 -4.75 5.42 16.36
CA SER A 98 -3.71 6.33 15.88
C SER A 98 -2.32 5.70 16.01
N CYS A 99 -1.97 5.12 17.16
CA CYS A 99 -0.69 4.44 17.34
C CYS A 99 -0.52 3.23 16.41
N CYS A 100 -1.63 2.62 15.99
CA CYS A 100 -1.63 1.40 15.19
C CYS A 100 -1.54 1.68 13.68
N LEU A 101 -2.36 2.59 13.15
CA LEU A 101 -2.60 2.72 11.70
C LEU A 101 -2.34 4.13 11.15
N ARG A 102 -1.88 5.09 11.95
CA ARG A 102 -1.67 6.45 11.45
C ARG A 102 -0.61 6.46 10.35
N GLY A 103 -0.99 6.99 9.18
CA GLY A 103 -0.11 7.06 8.01
C GLY A 103 0.07 5.75 7.24
N GLN A 104 -0.73 4.72 7.54
CA GLN A 104 -0.65 3.41 6.89
C GLN A 104 -0.66 3.48 5.35
N SER A 105 -1.56 4.27 4.76
CA SER A 105 -1.70 4.39 3.30
C SER A 105 -0.70 5.36 2.65
N ASP A 106 -0.05 6.23 3.44
CA ASP A 106 0.86 7.25 2.94
C ASP A 106 2.31 6.77 3.09
N HIS A 107 2.90 6.39 1.95
CA HIS A 107 4.25 5.82 1.87
C HIS A 107 5.36 6.86 2.08
N SER A 108 5.01 8.15 2.14
CA SER A 108 5.96 9.22 2.50
C SER A 108 6.14 9.38 4.01
N GLN A 109 5.28 8.76 4.82
CA GLN A 109 5.31 8.88 6.27
C GLN A 109 6.48 8.10 6.88
N PRO A 110 7.12 8.62 7.94
CA PRO A 110 8.27 7.96 8.55
C PRO A 110 7.85 6.69 9.30
N SER A 111 8.73 5.68 9.29
CA SER A 111 8.55 4.42 10.03
C SER A 111 8.21 4.60 11.53
N THR A 112 8.63 5.71 12.14
CA THR A 112 8.39 6.02 13.57
C THR A 112 6.97 6.53 13.88
N LEU A 113 6.12 6.77 12.89
CA LEU A 113 4.82 7.42 13.09
C LEU A 113 3.79 6.50 13.78
N SER A 114 3.73 5.24 13.37
CA SER A 114 2.80 4.25 13.90
C SER A 114 3.36 2.84 13.75
N PHE A 115 2.68 1.86 14.35
CA PHE A 115 3.00 0.46 14.15
C PHE A 115 2.96 0.07 12.66
N ALA A 116 1.94 0.54 11.93
CA ALA A 116 1.78 0.20 10.52
C ALA A 116 2.92 0.73 9.65
N THR A 117 3.36 1.99 9.86
CA THR A 117 4.49 2.55 9.11
C THR A 117 5.79 1.84 9.46
N CYS A 118 5.97 1.44 10.73
CA CYS A 118 7.15 0.68 11.16
C CYS A 118 7.25 -0.67 10.46
N VAL A 119 6.17 -1.47 10.51
CA VAL A 119 6.14 -2.82 9.93
C VAL A 119 6.24 -2.79 8.40
N ARG A 120 5.65 -1.78 7.75
CA ARG A 120 5.78 -1.57 6.31
C ARG A 120 7.24 -1.33 5.92
N ASP A 121 7.87 -0.32 6.51
CA ASP A 121 9.19 0.15 6.07
C ASP A 121 10.32 -0.76 6.56
N ARG A 122 10.20 -1.35 7.76
CA ARG A 122 11.26 -2.17 8.37
C ARG A 122 11.09 -3.65 8.15
N CYS A 123 9.85 -4.15 8.14
CA CYS A 123 9.57 -5.58 8.07
C CYS A 123 9.01 -6.00 6.71
N GLY A 124 8.77 -5.06 5.78
CA GLY A 124 8.25 -5.34 4.45
C GLY A 124 6.81 -5.88 4.45
N ALA A 125 5.99 -5.51 5.44
CA ALA A 125 4.63 -6.01 5.57
C ALA A 125 3.60 -4.90 5.78
N GLU A 126 2.47 -5.01 5.08
CA GLU A 126 1.36 -4.08 5.24
C GLU A 126 0.31 -4.60 6.23
N LEU A 127 -0.20 -3.70 7.08
CA LEU A 127 -1.37 -3.98 7.89
C LEU A 127 -2.65 -3.66 7.12
N TRP A 128 -3.76 -4.26 7.54
CA TRP A 128 -5.10 -4.01 6.98
C TRP A 128 -6.12 -3.53 8.02
N GLY A 129 -5.72 -3.47 9.29
CA GLY A 129 -6.60 -3.02 10.35
C GLY A 129 -5.99 -3.19 11.73
N CYS A 130 -6.67 -2.65 12.74
CA CYS A 130 -6.25 -2.72 14.13
C CYS A 130 -7.33 -3.34 15.00
N ASN A 131 -7.01 -4.46 15.66
CA ASN A 131 -7.92 -5.12 16.57
C ASN A 131 -7.47 -4.93 18.02
N ILE A 132 -8.12 -4.01 18.73
CA ILE A 132 -7.77 -3.67 20.11
C ILE A 132 -8.63 -4.50 21.06
N LYS A 133 -7.99 -5.45 21.76
CA LYS A 133 -8.62 -6.28 22.79
C LYS A 133 -8.05 -5.92 24.16
N LYS A 134 -8.91 -5.50 25.08
CA LYS A 134 -8.54 -5.42 26.50
C LYS A 134 -8.33 -6.85 27.01
N ARG A 135 -7.10 -7.20 27.39
CA ARG A 135 -6.84 -8.44 28.16
C ARG A 135 -7.02 -8.14 29.65
N HIS A 136 -7.67 -9.05 30.36
CA HIS A 136 -7.73 -9.02 31.81
C HIS A 136 -6.55 -9.84 32.36
N SER A 137 -5.78 -9.24 33.27
CA SER A 137 -4.79 -9.94 34.09
C SER A 137 -5.17 -9.68 35.56
N GLY A 138 -5.41 -10.73 36.34
CA GLY A 138 -5.93 -10.63 37.72
C GLY A 138 -7.46 -10.70 37.81
N PHE A 139 -8.00 -10.39 39.00
CA PHE A 139 -9.45 -10.43 39.28
C PHE A 139 -10.19 -9.26 38.62
N LEU A 140 -11.37 -9.54 38.05
CA LEU A 140 -12.29 -8.53 37.52
C LEU A 140 -12.79 -7.62 38.64
N THR A 141 -12.87 -6.32 38.40
CA THR A 141 -13.48 -5.39 39.36
C THR A 141 -15.00 -5.58 39.42
N ASP A 142 -15.64 -5.26 40.55
CA ASP A 142 -17.10 -5.41 40.71
C ASP A 142 -17.90 -4.68 39.62
N ARG A 143 -17.43 -3.50 39.19
CA ARG A 143 -18.04 -2.75 38.08
C ARG A 143 -17.94 -3.48 36.75
N GLU A 144 -16.84 -4.17 36.50
CA GLU A 144 -16.65 -4.95 35.27
C GLU A 144 -17.49 -6.22 35.27
N ILE A 145 -17.59 -6.89 36.42
CA ILE A 145 -18.46 -8.06 36.61
C ILE A 145 -19.91 -7.68 36.31
N GLU A 146 -20.39 -6.59 36.90
CA GLU A 146 -21.76 -6.12 36.70
C GLU A 146 -22.02 -5.75 35.24
N TYR A 147 -21.07 -5.09 34.58
CA TYR A 147 -21.19 -4.78 33.16
C TYR A 147 -21.28 -6.03 32.28
N ILE A 148 -20.46 -7.06 32.55
CA ILE A 148 -20.49 -8.33 31.80
C ILE A 148 -21.84 -9.02 31.99
N LYS A 149 -22.33 -9.13 33.24
CA LYS A 149 -23.65 -9.70 33.54
C LYS A 149 -24.77 -9.00 32.77
N GLN A 150 -24.79 -7.66 32.79
CA GLN A 150 -25.81 -6.89 32.06
C GLN A 150 -25.72 -7.09 30.55
N LYS A 151 -24.51 -7.19 29.99
CA LYS A 151 -24.31 -7.45 28.56
C LYS A 151 -24.83 -8.83 28.18
N GLU A 152 -24.51 -9.87 28.94
CA GLU A 152 -25.00 -11.23 28.70
C GLU A 152 -26.52 -11.33 28.80
N LEU A 153 -27.12 -10.66 29.79
CA LEU A 153 -28.58 -10.58 29.93
C LEU A 153 -29.24 -9.94 28.71
N ARG A 154 -28.67 -8.86 28.16
CA ARG A 154 -29.17 -8.21 26.93
C ARG A 154 -29.04 -9.12 25.72
N THR A 155 -27.92 -9.84 25.58
CA THR A 155 -27.72 -10.78 24.48
C THR A 155 -28.69 -11.95 24.55
N LYS A 156 -28.93 -12.52 25.74
CA LYS A 156 -29.93 -13.59 25.94
C LYS A 156 -31.34 -13.13 25.55
N LYS A 157 -31.74 -11.92 25.96
CA LYS A 157 -33.04 -11.34 25.57
C LYS A 157 -33.19 -11.18 24.05
N LYS A 158 -32.11 -10.81 23.34
CA LYS A 158 -32.12 -10.67 21.88
C LYS A 158 -32.17 -11.99 21.11
N ILE A 159 -31.76 -13.10 21.72
CA ILE A 159 -31.81 -14.44 21.12
C ILE A 159 -33.20 -15.08 21.33
N GLN A 160 -33.93 -14.60 22.34
CA GLN A 160 -35.29 -15.07 22.69
C GLN A 160 -36.42 -14.28 22.01
N GLN A 161 -36.08 -13.27 21.20
CA GLN A 161 -36.99 -12.50 20.35
C GLN A 161 -36.73 -12.88 18.88
#